data_AF-X0ZJC3-F1
#
_entry.id   AF-X0ZJC3-F1
#
_cell.length_a   1.000
_cell.length_b   1.000
_cell.length_c   1.000
_cell.angle_alpha   90.00
_cell.angle_beta   90.00
_cell.angle_gamma   90.00
#
_symmetry.space_group_name_H-M   'P 1'
#
loop_
_entity.id
_entity.type
_entity.pdbx_description
1 polymer ?
#
loop_
_entity_poly.entity_id
_entity_poly.type
_entity_poly.pdbx_seq_one_letter_code
_entity_poly.pdbx_strand_id
1 'polypeptide(L)'
;KSLKRSRPSLTLAVTGCLVNSKVNQLKESFPDVDYFFKPGDYPQWLEKAESEPILPRHPLPSTFVPIIQGCDNFCSYCIVPYRRGRERSRPLDEVVAEVKELGRRGVKEVTLLGQNVDSYGHDLLERPDLADLLKELNAVEGLGRIRFLTNHP
;
A
#
# COMPACT_ATOMS: atom_id res chain seq x y z
N LYS A 1 7.85 -17.92 26.34
CA LYS A 1 9.11 -17.24 26.72
C LYS A 1 9.27 -16.04 25.78
N SER A 2 9.17 -14.81 26.29
CA SER A 2 9.31 -13.59 25.48
C SER A 2 10.67 -13.58 24.76
N LEU A 3 10.67 -13.37 23.43
CA LEU A 3 11.88 -13.25 22.59
C LEU A 3 12.83 -12.17 23.12
N LYS A 4 12.30 -11.17 23.82
CA LYS A 4 13.10 -10.12 24.45
C LYS A 4 13.93 -10.60 25.64
N ARG A 5 13.56 -11.72 26.27
CA ARG A 5 14.34 -12.28 27.39
C ARG A 5 15.72 -12.77 26.94
N SER A 6 15.84 -13.27 25.70
CA SER A 6 17.13 -13.67 25.11
C SER A 6 17.78 -12.57 24.26
N ARG A 7 17.01 -11.58 23.80
CA ARG A 7 17.49 -10.43 23.03
C ARG A 7 16.85 -9.13 23.52
N PRO A 8 17.36 -8.50 24.58
CA PRO A 8 16.73 -7.32 25.20
C PRO A 8 16.68 -6.11 24.27
N SER A 9 17.60 -6.00 23.31
CA SER A 9 17.66 -4.91 22.33
C SER A 9 16.77 -5.12 21.09
N LEU A 10 16.00 -6.21 21.02
CA LEU A 10 15.15 -6.49 19.86
C LEU A 10 13.91 -5.59 19.89
N THR A 11 13.76 -4.76 18.87
CA THR A 11 12.54 -3.98 18.63
C THR A 11 11.47 -4.85 17.96
N LEU A 12 10.29 -4.91 18.55
CA LEU A 12 9.11 -5.57 18.00
C LEU A 12 8.05 -4.53 17.65
N ALA A 13 7.60 -4.55 16.40
CA ALA A 13 6.56 -3.68 15.92
C ALA A 13 5.43 -4.48 15.27
N VAL A 14 4.18 -4.09 15.55
CA VAL A 14 2.99 -4.68 14.96
C VAL A 14 2.25 -3.63 14.15
N THR A 15 1.90 -4.00 12.92
CA THR A 15 1.11 -3.18 11.99
C THR A 15 0.12 -4.06 11.23
N GLY A 16 -0.69 -3.47 10.37
CA GLY A 16 -1.72 -4.17 9.59
C GLY A 16 -3.13 -3.93 10.12
N CYS A 17 -4.12 -4.50 9.45
CA CYS A 17 -5.55 -4.23 9.71
C CYS A 17 -6.00 -4.52 11.14
N LEU A 18 -5.28 -5.38 11.87
CA LEU A 18 -5.55 -5.69 13.28
C LEU A 18 -5.29 -4.48 14.19
N VAL A 19 -4.26 -3.68 13.88
CA VAL A 19 -3.93 -2.47 14.63
C VAL A 19 -4.90 -1.38 14.25
N ASN A 20 -5.93 -1.24 15.07
CA ASN A 20 -7.10 -0.43 14.76
C ASN A 20 -7.41 0.55 15.91
N SER A 21 -8.64 1.04 16.04
CA SER A 21 -9.03 1.95 17.14
C SER A 21 -8.83 1.39 18.56
N LYS A 22 -8.66 0.07 18.73
CA LYS A 22 -8.46 -0.61 20.01
C LYS A 22 -6.99 -0.89 20.35
N VAL A 23 -6.06 -0.03 19.95
CA VAL A 23 -4.61 -0.21 20.21
C VAL A 23 -4.31 -0.45 21.70
N ASN A 24 -5.03 0.19 22.61
CA ASN A 24 -4.79 0.03 24.06
C ASN A 24 -4.98 -1.42 24.52
N GLN A 25 -6.02 -2.11 24.04
CA GLN A 25 -6.24 -3.53 24.35
C GLN A 25 -5.13 -4.44 23.79
N LEU A 26 -4.59 -4.10 22.61
CA LEU A 26 -3.44 -4.80 22.05
C LEU A 26 -2.18 -4.58 22.89
N LYS A 27 -1.94 -3.36 23.37
CA LYS A 27 -0.81 -3.05 24.26
C LYS A 27 -0.89 -3.83 25.57
N GLU A 28 -2.07 -3.92 26.16
CA GLU A 28 -2.30 -4.72 27.38
C GLU A 28 -2.10 -6.22 27.14
N SER A 29 -2.55 -6.73 25.99
CA SER A 29 -2.44 -8.16 25.65
C SER A 29 -1.04 -8.57 25.21
N PHE A 30 -0.25 -7.64 24.68
CA PHE A 30 1.08 -7.87 24.13
C PHE A 30 2.10 -6.83 24.66
N PRO A 31 2.41 -6.82 25.96
CA PRO A 31 3.27 -5.81 26.59
C PRO A 31 4.73 -5.88 26.12
N ASP A 32 5.15 -7.00 25.51
CA ASP A 32 6.48 -7.17 24.93
C ASP A 32 6.66 -6.43 23.58
N VAL A 33 5.60 -5.90 22.95
CA VAL A 33 5.68 -5.18 21.67
C VAL A 33 5.95 -3.69 21.91
N ASP A 34 6.97 -3.14 21.25
CA ASP A 34 7.40 -1.74 21.42
C ASP A 34 6.46 -0.76 20.71
N TYR A 35 6.02 -1.11 19.50
CA TYR A 35 5.31 -0.18 18.63
C TYR A 35 4.09 -0.81 17.97
N PHE A 36 3.03 -0.01 17.88
CA PHE A 36 1.81 -0.31 17.16
C PHE A 36 1.45 0.87 16.26
N PHE A 37 1.24 0.63 14.98
CA PHE A 37 0.81 1.67 14.03
C PHE A 37 -0.15 1.09 12.99
N LYS A 38 -1.07 1.92 12.48
CA LYS A 38 -2.12 1.46 11.56
C LYS A 38 -1.55 1.24 10.15
N PRO A 39 -2.28 0.54 9.28
CA PRO A 39 -1.92 0.48 7.87
C PRO A 39 -1.88 1.88 7.24
N GLY A 40 -0.77 2.23 6.62
CA GLY A 40 -0.54 3.54 6.01
C GLY A 40 0.07 4.58 6.97
N ASP A 41 0.18 4.27 8.27
CA ASP A 41 0.99 5.07 9.18
C ASP A 41 2.48 4.73 8.99
N TYR A 42 3.34 5.73 9.20
CA TYR A 42 4.79 5.53 9.17
C TYR A 42 5.30 5.04 10.53
N PRO A 43 6.34 4.19 10.55
CA PRO A 43 7.02 3.83 11.79
C PRO A 43 7.53 5.08 12.50
N GLN A 44 7.20 5.25 13.78
CA GLN A 44 7.49 6.47 14.54
C GLN A 44 8.98 6.82 14.65
N TRP A 45 9.85 5.82 14.47
CA TRP A 45 11.30 5.96 14.54
C TRP A 45 11.94 6.18 13.15
N LEU A 46 11.18 6.10 12.07
CA LEU A 46 11.60 6.65 10.79
C LEU A 46 11.09 8.10 10.76
N GLU A 47 12.01 9.05 10.60
CA GLU A 47 11.61 10.40 10.21
C GLU A 47 10.74 10.31 8.95
N LYS A 48 9.84 11.28 8.74
CA LYS A 48 9.22 11.51 7.42
C LYS A 48 10.34 11.95 6.47
N ALA A 49 11.28 11.06 6.17
CA ALA A 49 12.11 11.19 4.99
C ALA A 49 11.11 11.29 3.83
N GLU A 50 11.33 12.26 2.95
CA GLU A 50 10.71 12.32 1.63
C GLU A 50 11.12 11.04 0.89
N SER A 51 10.46 9.94 1.21
CA SER A 51 10.91 8.62 0.83
C SER A 51 10.48 8.41 -0.60
N GLU A 52 11.45 8.53 -1.51
CA GLU A 52 11.35 7.86 -2.80
C GLU A 52 10.79 6.44 -2.59
N PRO A 53 9.91 5.95 -3.49
CA PRO A 53 9.34 4.62 -3.36
C PRO A 53 10.47 3.61 -3.14
N ILE A 54 10.46 2.96 -1.97
CA ILE A 54 11.46 1.96 -1.61
C ILE A 54 11.17 0.70 -2.42
N LEU A 55 11.69 0.68 -3.65
CA LEU A 55 11.54 -0.44 -4.54
C LEU A 55 12.49 -1.58 -4.15
N PRO A 56 12.04 -2.84 -4.25
CA PRO A 56 12.90 -3.98 -3.96
C PRO A 56 14.15 -3.95 -4.86
N ARG A 57 15.32 -4.24 -4.26
CA ARG A 57 16.61 -4.27 -4.99
C ARG A 57 16.62 -5.33 -6.09
N HIS A 58 15.97 -6.46 -5.82
CA HIS A 58 15.79 -7.57 -6.75
C HIS A 58 14.31 -7.95 -6.79
N PRO A 59 13.50 -7.26 -7.61
CA PRO A 59 12.09 -7.58 -7.72
C PRO A 59 11.89 -8.95 -8.37
N LEU A 60 10.80 -9.62 -8.04
CA LEU A 60 10.35 -10.79 -8.78
C LEU A 60 9.83 -10.37 -10.16
N PRO A 61 9.79 -11.28 -11.16
CA PRO A 61 9.24 -10.96 -12.48
C PRO A 61 7.80 -10.44 -12.48
N SER A 62 7.00 -10.80 -11.46
CA SER A 62 5.66 -10.25 -11.21
C SER A 62 5.62 -9.58 -9.83
N THR A 63 5.10 -8.35 -9.76
CA THR A 63 5.03 -7.58 -8.51
C THR A 63 3.71 -6.84 -8.35
N PHE A 64 3.37 -6.53 -7.10
CA PHE A 64 2.20 -5.74 -6.74
C PHE A 64 2.54 -4.26 -6.66
N VAL A 65 1.65 -3.42 -7.19
CA VAL A 65 1.77 -1.96 -7.13
C VAL A 65 0.45 -1.39 -6.59
N PRO A 66 0.40 -0.94 -5.33
CA PRO A 66 -0.77 -0.26 -4.80
C PRO A 66 -0.97 1.08 -5.52
N ILE A 67 -2.17 1.35 -6.02
CA ILE A 67 -2.50 2.60 -6.74
C ILE A 67 -3.53 3.46 -6.02
N ILE A 68 -4.33 2.86 -5.14
CA ILE A 68 -5.38 3.52 -4.36
C ILE A 68 -5.53 2.85 -3.00
N GLN A 69 -5.84 3.65 -1.98
CA GLN A 69 -6.19 3.16 -0.65
C GLN A 69 -7.56 3.69 -0.22
N GLY A 70 -8.28 2.91 0.59
CA GLY A 70 -9.60 3.31 1.08
C GLY A 70 -10.70 3.00 0.07
N CYS A 71 -11.95 3.24 0.47
CA CYS A 71 -13.12 2.94 -0.36
C CYS A 71 -14.29 3.81 0.09
N ASP A 72 -15.01 4.39 -0.85
CA ASP A 72 -16.19 5.22 -0.60
C ASP A 72 -17.50 4.47 -0.81
N ASN A 73 -17.42 3.21 -1.23
CA ASN A 73 -18.55 2.30 -1.24
C ASN A 73 -18.88 1.84 0.19
N PHE A 74 -20.04 2.26 0.69
CA PHE A 74 -20.59 1.86 1.98
C PHE A 74 -21.41 0.56 1.88
N CYS A 75 -20.77 -0.50 1.39
CA CYS A 75 -21.42 -1.81 1.33
C CYS A 75 -21.78 -2.28 2.75
N SER A 76 -22.97 -2.84 2.94
CA SER A 76 -23.52 -3.22 4.25
C SER A 76 -22.65 -4.19 5.06
N TYR A 77 -21.78 -4.94 4.39
CA TYR A 77 -20.87 -5.91 4.98
C TYR A 77 -19.42 -5.40 5.12
N CYS A 78 -19.09 -4.25 4.52
CA CYS A 78 -17.71 -3.83 4.33
C CYS A 78 -17.25 -2.88 5.44
N ILE A 79 -16.20 -3.29 6.15
CA ILE A 79 -15.59 -2.50 7.23
C ILE A 79 -14.56 -1.48 6.71
N VAL A 80 -14.20 -1.55 5.42
CA VAL A 80 -13.10 -0.79 4.81
C VAL A 80 -13.25 0.73 4.98
N PRO A 81 -14.41 1.36 4.70
CA PRO A 81 -14.53 2.82 4.82
C PRO A 81 -14.16 3.34 6.23
N TYR A 82 -14.41 2.53 7.26
CA TYR A 82 -14.10 2.87 8.65
C TYR A 82 -12.68 2.55 9.08
N ARG A 83 -11.99 1.62 8.40
CA ARG A 83 -10.66 1.12 8.79
C ARG A 83 -9.53 1.65 7.94
N ARG A 84 -9.79 1.88 6.65
CA ARG A 84 -8.82 2.40 5.69
C ARG A 84 -9.12 3.85 5.28
N GLY A 85 -10.29 4.35 5.62
CA GLY A 85 -10.71 5.73 5.32
C GLY A 85 -11.33 5.86 3.92
N ARG A 86 -11.48 7.13 3.54
CA ARG A 86 -11.92 7.57 2.21
C ARG A 86 -10.95 7.14 1.12
N GLU A 87 -11.43 7.10 -0.12
CA GLU A 87 -10.58 6.86 -1.27
C GLU A 87 -9.47 7.91 -1.35
N ARG A 88 -8.26 7.41 -1.54
CA ARG A 88 -7.05 8.21 -1.73
C ARG A 88 -6.20 7.55 -2.79
N SER A 89 -6.18 8.12 -3.98
CA SER A 89 -5.37 7.66 -5.10
C SER A 89 -3.94 8.15 -4.96
N ARG A 90 -3.01 7.36 -5.47
CA ARG A 90 -1.64 7.82 -5.70
C ARG A 90 -1.59 8.68 -6.96
N PRO A 91 -0.80 9.77 -6.98
CA PRO A 91 -0.58 10.55 -8.19
C PRO A 91 -0.12 9.67 -9.37
N LEU A 92 -0.63 9.97 -10.56
CA LEU A 92 -0.38 9.17 -11.77
C LEU A 92 1.10 9.11 -12.10
N ASP A 93 1.79 10.24 -12.03
CA ASP A 93 3.22 10.36 -12.27
C ASP A 93 4.06 9.53 -11.30
N GLU A 94 3.67 9.49 -10.02
CA GLU A 94 4.32 8.66 -9.00
C GLU A 94 4.21 7.16 -9.32
N VAL A 95 3.01 6.70 -9.68
CA VAL A 95 2.78 5.29 -10.04
C VAL A 95 3.55 4.92 -11.32
N VAL A 96 3.52 5.78 -12.34
CA VAL A 96 4.24 5.56 -13.60
C VAL A 96 5.75 5.54 -13.37
N ALA A 97 6.29 6.44 -12.56
CA ALA A 97 7.71 6.46 -12.20
C ALA A 97 8.13 5.17 -11.47
N GLU A 98 7.32 4.71 -10.52
CA GLU A 98 7.56 3.44 -9.82
C GLU A 98 7.60 2.25 -10.78
N VAL A 99 6.61 2.14 -11.67
CA VAL A 99 6.52 1.03 -12.63
C VAL A 99 7.65 1.08 -13.67
N LYS A 100 8.07 2.27 -14.11
CA LYS A 100 9.24 2.44 -14.99
C LYS A 100 10.51 1.89 -14.34
N GLU A 101 10.75 2.23 -13.08
CA GLU A 101 11.93 1.75 -12.36
C GLU A 101 11.86 0.23 -12.09
N LEU A 102 10.68 -0.31 -11.80
CA LEU A 102 10.46 -1.76 -11.72
C LEU A 102 10.76 -2.46 -13.06
N GLY A 103 10.28 -1.92 -14.18
CA GLY A 103 10.58 -2.42 -15.52
C GLY A 103 12.08 -2.43 -15.81
N ARG A 104 12.78 -1.34 -15.48
CA ARG A 104 14.25 -1.22 -15.59
C ARG A 104 14.99 -2.28 -14.75
N ARG A 105 14.40 -2.69 -13.62
CA ARG A 105 14.93 -3.76 -12.74
C ARG A 105 14.52 -5.18 -13.18
N GLY A 106 13.87 -5.32 -14.32
CA GLY A 106 13.54 -6.62 -14.92
C GLY A 106 12.15 -7.17 -14.58
N VAL A 107 11.29 -6.39 -13.93
CA VAL A 107 9.87 -6.75 -13.76
C VAL A 107 9.19 -6.84 -15.12
N LYS A 108 8.43 -7.92 -15.34
CA LYS A 108 7.68 -8.18 -16.58
C LYS A 108 6.18 -8.06 -16.39
N GLU A 109 5.69 -8.15 -15.17
CA GLU A 109 4.28 -8.04 -14.85
C GLU A 109 4.07 -7.17 -13.60
N VAL A 110 3.12 -6.24 -13.68
CA VAL A 110 2.62 -5.52 -12.51
C VAL A 110 1.15 -5.86 -12.30
N THR A 111 0.77 -6.06 -11.05
CA THR A 111 -0.63 -6.16 -10.64
C THR A 111 -0.98 -4.94 -9.79
N LEU A 112 -1.84 -4.08 -10.35
CA LEU A 112 -2.36 -2.89 -9.68
C LEU A 112 -3.32 -3.31 -8.57
N LEU A 113 -3.11 -2.77 -7.37
CA LEU A 113 -3.88 -3.11 -6.18
C LEU A 113 -4.55 -1.89 -5.57
N GLY A 114 -5.70 -2.14 -4.96
CA GLY A 114 -6.44 -1.17 -4.19
C GLY A 114 -7.52 -1.86 -3.37
N GLN A 115 -8.40 -1.08 -2.74
CA GLN A 115 -9.67 -1.61 -2.25
C GLN A 115 -10.76 -1.48 -3.32
N ASN A 116 -10.66 -0.47 -4.18
CA ASN A 116 -11.52 -0.24 -5.34
C ASN A 116 -10.71 0.39 -6.48
N VAL A 117 -10.15 -0.41 -7.40
CA VAL A 117 -9.17 0.09 -8.39
C VAL A 117 -9.79 0.88 -9.53
N ASP A 118 -11.05 0.63 -9.85
CA ASP A 118 -11.84 1.35 -10.86
C ASP A 118 -12.31 2.73 -10.39
N SER A 119 -12.21 3.03 -9.09
CA SER A 119 -12.33 4.40 -8.54
C SER A 119 -11.05 5.24 -8.70
N TYR A 120 -9.98 4.69 -9.26
CA TYR A 120 -8.69 5.38 -9.31
C TYR A 120 -8.80 6.78 -9.92
N GLY A 121 -8.23 7.74 -9.21
CA GLY A 121 -8.02 9.13 -9.62
C GLY A 121 -9.22 10.05 -9.54
N HIS A 122 -10.41 9.58 -9.14
CA HIS A 122 -11.58 10.43 -8.88
C HIS A 122 -11.33 11.53 -7.82
N ASP A 123 -10.43 11.28 -6.87
CA ASP A 123 -10.04 12.19 -5.79
C ASP A 123 -8.87 13.13 -6.16
N LEU A 124 -8.26 12.97 -7.33
CA LEU A 124 -7.15 13.81 -7.81
C LEU A 124 -7.66 15.07 -8.54
N LEU A 125 -6.82 16.11 -8.64
CA LEU A 125 -7.20 17.40 -9.23
C LEU A 125 -7.53 17.28 -10.72
N GLU A 126 -6.64 16.69 -11.50
CA GLU A 126 -6.80 16.48 -12.96
C GLU A 126 -7.73 15.31 -13.29
N ARG A 127 -8.15 14.55 -12.27
CA ARG A 127 -9.04 13.38 -12.37
C ARG A 127 -8.66 12.40 -13.50
N PRO A 128 -7.39 11.97 -13.61
CA PRO A 128 -7.06 10.85 -14.49
C PRO A 128 -7.84 9.62 -14.00
N ASP A 129 -8.28 8.76 -14.90
CA ASP A 129 -8.98 7.54 -14.51
C ASP A 129 -8.08 6.29 -14.60
N LEU A 130 -8.64 5.12 -14.28
CA LEU A 130 -7.91 3.86 -14.40
C LEU A 130 -7.45 3.60 -15.86
N ALA A 131 -8.21 4.02 -16.87
CA ALA A 131 -7.85 3.81 -18.26
C ALA A 131 -6.65 4.68 -18.67
N ASP A 132 -6.59 5.93 -18.20
CA ASP A 132 -5.42 6.81 -18.37
C ASP A 132 -4.17 6.19 -17.76
N LEU A 133 -4.27 5.67 -16.52
CA LEU A 133 -3.16 4.98 -15.89
C LEU A 133 -2.72 3.75 -16.69
N LEU A 134 -3.65 2.90 -17.10
CA LEU A 134 -3.34 1.71 -17.91
C LEU A 134 -2.65 2.07 -19.23
N LYS A 135 -3.06 3.16 -19.87
CA LYS A 135 -2.45 3.67 -21.10
C LYS A 135 -0.99 4.10 -20.88
N GLU A 136 -0.73 4.84 -19.81
CA GLU A 136 0.63 5.28 -19.45
C GLU A 136 1.52 4.10 -19.07
N LEU A 137 1.00 3.13 -18.31
CA LEU A 137 1.73 1.92 -17.95
C LEU A 137 2.02 1.03 -19.15
N ASN A 138 1.13 0.98 -20.14
CA ASN A 138 1.35 0.22 -21.38
C ASN A 138 2.52 0.78 -22.21
N ALA A 139 2.88 2.06 -22.03
CA ALA A 139 4.04 2.68 -22.67
C ALA A 139 5.36 2.40 -21.94
N VAL A 140 5.35 1.70 -20.80
CA VAL A 140 6.56 1.40 -20.03
C VAL A 140 7.37 0.29 -20.71
N GLU A 141 8.61 0.62 -21.09
CA GLU A 141 9.53 -0.33 -21.70
C GLU A 141 9.85 -1.51 -20.76
N GLY A 142 9.85 -2.72 -21.32
CA GLY A 142 10.19 -3.94 -20.60
C GLY A 142 9.04 -4.57 -19.81
N LEU A 143 7.92 -3.86 -19.63
CA LEU A 143 6.70 -4.39 -19.02
C LEU A 143 5.92 -5.21 -20.06
N GLY A 144 5.66 -6.48 -19.75
CA GLY A 144 4.97 -7.41 -20.65
C GLY A 144 3.49 -7.63 -20.32
N ARG A 145 3.06 -7.35 -19.08
CA ARG A 145 1.65 -7.50 -18.67
C ARG A 145 1.27 -6.53 -17.56
N ILE A 146 0.06 -6.00 -17.67
CA ILE A 146 -0.61 -5.26 -16.60
C ILE A 146 -1.82 -6.09 -16.15
N ARG A 147 -1.98 -6.26 -14.84
CA ARG A 147 -3.16 -6.83 -14.20
C ARG A 147 -3.71 -5.81 -13.22
N PHE A 148 -4.99 -5.91 -12.91
CA PHE A 148 -5.59 -5.19 -11.79
C PHE A 148 -6.62 -6.12 -11.13
N LEU A 149 -6.91 -5.87 -9.86
CA LEU A 149 -7.85 -6.65 -9.06
C LEU A 149 -8.72 -5.70 -8.25
N THR A 150 -9.85 -6.17 -7.71
CA THR A 150 -10.77 -5.42 -6.83
C THR A 150 -11.52 -4.27 -7.51
N ASN A 151 -12.36 -4.61 -8.48
CA ASN A 151 -13.33 -3.69 -9.09
C ASN A 151 -14.68 -3.74 -8.37
N HIS A 152 -15.44 -2.65 -8.41
CA HIS A 152 -16.83 -2.61 -7.96
C HIS A 152 -17.78 -2.61 -9.17
N PRO A 153 -18.67 -3.62 -9.32
CA PRO A 153 -19.59 -3.69 -10.46
C PRO A 153 -20.67 -2.61 -10.43
#